data_AF-A0A4Y2C3S4-F1
#
_entry.id   AF-A0A4Y2C3S4-F1
#
_cell.length_a   1.000
_cell.length_b   1.000
_cell.length_c   1.000
_cell.angle_alpha   90.00
_cell.angle_beta   90.00
_cell.angle_gamma   90.00
#
_symmetry.space_group_name_H-M   'P 1'
#
loop_
_entity.id
_entity.type
_entity.pdbx_description
1 polymer ?
#
loop_
_entity_poly.entity_id
_entity_poly.type
_entity_poly.pdbx_seq_one_letter_code
_entity_poly.pdbx_strand_id
1 'polypeptide(L)'
;MRTAQFKKEAWASLDKMIKESMKKILSLPSRASNDIFGHRKMGCIGLPLCAEDSDIYRLDSQFKLLTSKDEQVAALALQNLKTTIALRLGIQSPNDQDLSEFLSGFHEDRYRTSTNKLSNVWTCARLASTRLQVAWEFLDGVPRLHFQDLTLKSGDRRKILHALRNKFKSLRSIELINKPDQGKVMECVALAPASSHFLGTGDYTRFCDYRFLHPARLGVLPVNATKRWDKDANKACRDCEECDYETLPHVINHCKGGGKFRPRQLRHNAIVGRIKKALLPRCELLAEKQVVGSDGLKPDLVFRKGRD
;
A
#
# COMPACT_ATOMS: atom_id res chain seq x y z
N MET A 1 -2.27 21.23 -4.27
CA MET A 1 -3.32 20.31 -3.77
C MET A 1 -4.26 20.98 -2.76
N ARG A 2 -3.75 21.51 -1.63
CA ARG A 2 -4.59 22.14 -0.57
C ARG A 2 -5.53 23.25 -1.04
N THR A 3 -5.08 24.07 -2.00
CA THR A 3 -5.81 25.25 -2.49
C THR A 3 -6.80 24.94 -3.63
N ALA A 4 -6.96 23.67 -4.02
CA ALA A 4 -7.79 23.26 -5.16
C ALA A 4 -7.49 23.98 -6.50
N GLN A 5 -6.29 24.56 -6.66
CA GLN A 5 -5.85 25.26 -7.87
C GLN A 5 -5.99 24.41 -9.15
N PHE A 6 -5.77 23.10 -9.04
CA PHE A 6 -5.93 22.14 -10.13
C PHE A 6 -7.10 21.21 -9.85
N LYS A 7 -7.86 20.90 -10.91
CA LYS A 7 -8.96 19.92 -10.87
C LYS A 7 -8.42 18.50 -10.60
N LYS A 8 -9.29 17.61 -10.10
CA LYS A 8 -8.89 16.24 -9.72
C LYS A 8 -8.39 15.43 -10.93
N GLU A 9 -8.97 15.67 -12.09
CA GLU A 9 -8.65 14.99 -13.35
C GLU A 9 -7.21 15.26 -13.80
N ALA A 10 -6.70 16.48 -13.53
CA ALA A 10 -5.30 16.81 -13.79
C ALA A 10 -4.36 15.98 -12.90
N TRP A 11 -4.70 15.82 -11.61
CA TRP A 11 -3.95 14.95 -10.70
C TRP A 11 -4.03 13.48 -11.10
N ALA A 12 -5.18 13.02 -11.61
CA ALA A 12 -5.35 11.65 -12.10
C ALA A 12 -4.53 11.37 -13.37
N SER A 13 -4.42 12.36 -14.27
CA SER A 13 -3.54 12.29 -15.44
C SER A 13 -2.06 12.16 -15.03
N LEU A 14 -1.63 12.98 -14.06
CA LEU A 14 -0.29 12.91 -13.49
C LEU A 14 -0.04 11.53 -12.85
N ASP A 15 -0.99 11.00 -12.07
CA ASP A 15 -0.88 9.66 -11.49
C ASP A 15 -0.68 8.58 -12.54
N LYS A 16 -1.38 8.66 -13.68
CA LYS A 16 -1.22 7.72 -14.80
C LYS A 16 0.21 7.76 -15.35
N MET A 17 0.72 8.95 -15.65
CA MET A 17 2.08 9.14 -16.18
C MET A 17 3.16 8.63 -15.21
N ILE A 18 3.02 8.94 -13.92
CA ILE A 18 3.97 8.48 -12.90
C ILE A 18 3.91 6.96 -12.78
N LYS A 19 2.73 6.35 -12.71
CA LYS A 19 2.57 4.88 -12.61
C LYS A 19 3.20 4.16 -13.80
N GLU A 20 2.99 4.65 -15.01
CA GLU A 20 3.58 4.09 -16.24
C GLU A 20 5.11 4.18 -16.22
N SER A 21 5.65 5.33 -15.81
CA SER A 21 7.09 5.55 -15.70
C SER A 21 7.72 4.68 -14.62
N MET A 22 7.07 4.57 -13.46
CA MET A 22 7.53 3.71 -12.36
C MET A 22 7.47 2.23 -12.74
N LYS A 23 6.45 1.77 -13.47
CA LYS A 23 6.43 0.40 -14.00
C LYS A 23 7.64 0.11 -14.90
N LYS A 24 8.03 1.05 -15.76
CA LYS A 24 9.24 0.91 -16.59
C LYS A 24 10.51 0.81 -15.73
N ILE A 25 10.67 1.68 -14.74
CA ILE A 25 11.82 1.66 -13.82
C ILE A 25 11.90 0.31 -13.08
N LEU A 26 10.76 -0.22 -12.65
CA LEU A 26 10.66 -1.49 -11.93
C LEU A 26 10.65 -2.72 -12.86
N SER A 27 10.86 -2.53 -14.17
CA SER A 27 10.82 -3.59 -15.19
C SER A 27 9.53 -4.41 -15.18
N LEU A 28 8.42 -3.77 -14.83
CA LEU A 28 7.10 -4.39 -14.75
C LEU A 28 6.37 -4.33 -16.10
N PRO A 29 5.77 -5.42 -16.56
CA PRO A 29 4.92 -5.41 -17.75
C PRO A 29 3.60 -4.65 -17.49
N SER A 30 2.89 -4.31 -18.57
CA SER A 30 1.58 -3.63 -18.50
C SER A 30 0.59 -4.36 -17.58
N ARG A 31 0.56 -5.69 -17.66
CA ARG A 31 -0.30 -6.59 -16.86
C ARG A 31 0.01 -6.62 -15.36
N ALA A 32 1.14 -6.05 -14.91
CA ALA A 32 1.45 -6.00 -13.50
C ALA A 32 0.40 -5.14 -12.76
N SER A 33 0.01 -5.57 -11.56
CA SER A 33 -0.97 -4.85 -10.76
C SER A 33 -0.49 -3.43 -10.43
N ASN A 34 -1.40 -2.45 -10.49
CA ASN A 34 -1.13 -1.10 -10.00
C ASN A 34 -1.13 -1.04 -8.46
N ASP A 35 -1.61 -2.07 -7.79
CA ASP A 35 -1.72 -2.13 -6.32
C ASP A 35 -0.34 -2.33 -5.66
N ILE A 36 0.70 -2.63 -6.46
CA ILE A 36 2.11 -2.62 -6.05
C ILE A 36 2.55 -1.24 -5.53
N PHE A 37 1.80 -0.18 -5.80
CA PHE A 37 2.01 1.16 -5.26
C PHE A 37 1.40 1.38 -3.86
N GLY A 38 0.95 0.32 -3.19
CA GLY A 38 0.48 0.33 -1.79
C GLY A 38 1.58 0.61 -0.74
N HIS A 39 1.39 0.17 0.50
CA HIS A 39 2.23 0.50 1.65
C HIS A 39 3.60 -0.23 1.69
N ARG A 40 4.70 0.50 1.96
CA ARG A 40 6.07 -0.05 1.98
C ARG A 40 6.29 -1.15 3.02
N LYS A 41 5.69 -1.02 4.21
CA LYS A 41 5.79 -2.05 5.26
C LYS A 41 5.16 -3.39 4.84
N MET A 42 4.29 -3.39 3.83
CA MET A 42 3.69 -4.60 3.25
C MET A 42 4.39 -5.02 1.95
N GLY A 43 5.57 -4.46 1.67
CA GLY A 43 6.42 -4.77 0.52
C GLY A 43 6.04 -4.17 -0.82
N CYS A 44 5.04 -3.28 -0.82
CA CYS A 44 4.74 -2.41 -1.95
C CYS A 44 5.74 -1.24 -2.05
N ILE A 45 5.67 -0.46 -3.13
CA ILE A 45 6.59 0.64 -3.45
C ILE A 45 6.35 1.88 -2.59
N GLY A 46 5.13 2.11 -2.10
CA GLY A 46 4.83 3.27 -1.27
C GLY A 46 4.47 4.56 -2.01
N LEU A 47 4.25 4.50 -3.32
CA LEU A 47 4.00 5.67 -4.14
C LEU A 47 2.64 6.32 -3.78
N PRO A 48 2.61 7.59 -3.31
CA PRO A 48 1.37 8.33 -3.10
C PRO A 48 0.62 8.55 -4.43
N LEU A 49 -0.71 8.65 -4.37
CA LEU A 49 -1.52 9.02 -5.52
C LEU A 49 -1.94 10.48 -5.35
N CYS A 50 -1.55 11.34 -6.28
CA CYS A 50 -1.83 12.76 -6.26
C CYS A 50 -3.35 13.04 -6.26
N ALA A 51 -4.14 12.27 -7.01
CA ALA A 51 -5.58 12.48 -7.06
C ALA A 51 -6.27 12.13 -5.73
N GLU A 52 -5.85 11.04 -5.09
CA GLU A 52 -6.31 10.63 -3.75
C GLU A 52 -5.87 11.65 -2.70
N ASP A 53 -4.58 11.99 -2.69
CA ASP A 53 -4.00 12.98 -1.77
C ASP A 53 -4.71 14.33 -1.90
N SER A 54 -5.08 14.76 -3.11
CA SER A 54 -5.78 16.03 -3.33
C SER A 54 -7.10 16.11 -2.56
N ASP A 55 -7.83 14.99 -2.43
CA ASP A 55 -9.06 14.92 -1.65
C ASP A 55 -8.76 14.81 -0.15
N ILE A 56 -7.75 14.04 0.25
CA ILE A 56 -7.32 13.96 1.66
C ILE A 56 -6.88 15.35 2.15
N TYR A 57 -6.21 16.15 1.33
CA TYR A 57 -5.82 17.52 1.66
C TYR A 57 -7.02 18.45 1.87
N ARG A 58 -8.14 18.24 1.17
CA ARG A 58 -9.38 18.99 1.40
C ARG A 58 -9.90 18.64 2.80
N LEU A 59 -10.12 17.36 3.07
CA LEU A 59 -10.58 16.90 4.39
C LEU A 59 -9.67 17.39 5.53
N ASP A 60 -8.35 17.25 5.39
CA ASP A 60 -7.36 17.76 6.36
C ASP A 60 -7.51 19.25 6.63
N SER A 61 -7.72 20.06 5.58
CA SER A 61 -7.80 21.51 5.70
C SER A 61 -9.12 21.94 6.36
N GLN A 62 -10.25 21.38 5.93
CA GLN A 62 -11.56 21.70 6.53
C GLN A 62 -11.65 21.21 7.98
N PHE A 63 -11.12 20.02 8.29
CA PHE A 63 -11.05 19.52 9.65
C PHE A 63 -10.22 20.45 10.54
N LYS A 64 -9.09 20.95 10.04
CA LYS A 64 -8.20 21.88 10.76
C LYS A 64 -8.77 23.27 10.98
N LEU A 65 -9.70 23.73 10.14
CA LEU A 65 -10.44 24.98 10.33
C LEU A 65 -11.45 24.83 11.47
N LEU A 66 -12.26 23.76 11.42
CA LEU A 66 -13.25 23.46 12.47
C LEU A 66 -12.60 23.14 13.82
N THR A 67 -11.37 22.63 13.83
CA THR A 67 -10.58 22.32 15.03
C THR A 67 -9.41 23.29 15.22
N SER A 68 -9.57 24.54 14.79
CA SER A 68 -8.57 25.56 15.03
C SER A 68 -8.31 25.72 16.53
N LYS A 69 -7.06 26.03 16.90
CA LYS A 69 -6.73 26.40 18.29
C LYS A 69 -7.25 27.79 18.64
N ASP A 70 -7.45 28.62 17.63
CA ASP A 70 -8.09 29.91 17.77
C ASP A 70 -9.61 29.69 17.74
N GLU A 71 -10.24 29.98 18.88
CA GLU A 71 -11.68 29.79 19.09
C GLU A 71 -12.52 30.65 18.14
N GLN A 72 -12.07 31.87 17.81
CA GLN A 72 -12.79 32.73 16.86
C GLN A 72 -12.76 32.12 15.46
N VAL A 73 -11.60 31.62 15.03
CA VAL A 73 -11.48 30.94 13.72
C VAL A 73 -12.35 29.69 13.67
N ALA A 74 -12.36 28.88 14.74
CA ALA A 74 -13.18 27.67 14.81
C ALA A 74 -14.68 28.01 14.77
N ALA A 75 -15.11 29.02 15.55
CA ALA A 75 -16.49 29.49 15.58
C ALA A 75 -16.94 30.05 14.23
N LEU A 76 -16.12 30.89 13.59
CA LEU A 76 -16.41 31.43 12.26
C LEU A 76 -16.48 30.32 11.20
N ALA A 77 -15.59 29.33 11.27
CA ALA A 77 -15.61 28.19 10.35
C ALA A 77 -16.90 27.37 10.51
N LEU A 78 -17.31 27.08 11.75
CA LEU A 78 -18.54 26.34 12.04
C LEU A 78 -19.78 27.14 11.61
N GLN A 79 -19.82 28.44 11.87
CA GLN A 79 -20.90 29.31 11.41
C GLN A 79 -20.98 29.34 9.89
N ASN A 80 -19.85 29.47 9.19
CA ASN A 80 -19.80 29.48 7.73
C ASN A 80 -20.26 28.14 7.12
N LEU A 81 -19.94 27.02 7.75
CA LEU A 81 -20.46 25.70 7.40
C LEU A 81 -21.99 25.65 7.58
N LYS A 82 -22.50 26.07 8.74
CA LYS A 82 -23.95 26.14 9.00
C LYS A 82 -24.67 27.01 7.98
N THR A 83 -24.16 28.20 7.66
CA THR A 83 -24.75 29.07 6.62
C THR A 83 -24.75 28.37 5.25
N THR A 84 -23.66 27.68 4.88
CA THR A 84 -23.61 26.93 3.63
C THR A 84 -24.68 25.85 3.57
N ILE A 85 -24.88 25.12 4.67
CA ILE A 85 -25.87 24.05 4.77
C ILE A 85 -27.29 24.61 4.76
N ALA A 86 -27.55 25.66 5.54
CA ALA A 86 -28.82 26.36 5.59
C ALA A 86 -29.28 26.80 4.20
N LEU A 87 -28.39 27.46 3.45
CA LEU A 87 -28.65 27.89 2.07
C LEU A 87 -28.87 26.73 1.11
N ARG A 88 -28.11 25.62 1.27
CA ARG A 88 -28.17 24.50 0.31
C ARG A 88 -29.35 23.57 0.55
N LEU A 89 -29.73 23.35 1.80
CA LEU A 89 -30.82 22.46 2.20
C LEU A 89 -32.14 23.20 2.46
N GLY A 90 -32.13 24.54 2.46
CA GLY A 90 -33.32 25.35 2.76
C GLY A 90 -33.78 25.24 4.23
N ILE A 91 -32.84 25.02 5.16
CA ILE A 91 -33.13 24.89 6.59
C ILE A 91 -32.62 26.10 7.37
N GLN A 92 -33.35 26.53 8.40
CA GLN A 92 -33.02 27.76 9.13
C GLN A 92 -31.87 27.58 10.13
N SER A 93 -31.82 26.43 10.82
CA SER A 93 -30.81 26.15 11.84
C SER A 93 -30.30 24.70 11.71
N PRO A 94 -29.17 24.48 11.01
CA PRO A 94 -28.57 23.15 10.90
C PRO A 94 -28.07 22.61 12.24
N ASN A 95 -28.46 21.39 12.57
CA ASN A 95 -27.97 20.64 13.73
C ASN A 95 -26.75 19.77 13.35
N ASP A 96 -26.18 19.07 14.33
CA ASP A 96 -24.98 18.25 14.12
C ASP A 96 -25.20 17.06 13.17
N GLN A 97 -26.42 16.51 13.10
CA GLN A 97 -26.76 15.51 12.11
C GLN A 97 -26.71 16.09 10.69
N ASP A 98 -27.23 17.31 10.50
CA ASP A 98 -27.15 18.00 9.21
C ASP A 98 -25.70 18.25 8.79
N LEU A 99 -24.83 18.64 9.73
CA LEU A 99 -23.39 18.81 9.49
C LEU A 99 -22.74 17.50 9.04
N SER A 100 -23.04 16.43 9.77
CA SER A 100 -22.50 15.08 9.58
C SER A 100 -22.91 14.50 8.22
N GLU A 101 -24.20 14.46 7.92
CA GLU A 101 -24.74 13.94 6.66
C GLU A 101 -24.27 14.76 5.46
N PHE A 102 -24.29 16.09 5.59
CA PHE A 102 -23.83 16.98 4.53
C PHE A 102 -22.35 16.75 4.20
N LEU A 103 -21.45 16.79 5.19
CA LEU A 103 -20.02 16.66 4.93
C LEU A 103 -19.60 15.23 4.59
N SER A 104 -20.33 14.21 5.05
CA SER A 104 -20.17 12.82 4.60
C SER A 104 -20.59 12.62 3.15
N GLY A 105 -21.34 13.57 2.59
CA GLY A 105 -21.81 13.50 1.21
C GLY A 105 -23.00 12.59 1.03
N PHE A 106 -23.83 12.43 2.06
CA PHE A 106 -25.13 11.80 1.96
C PHE A 106 -25.95 12.46 0.83
N HIS A 107 -26.73 11.68 0.10
CA HIS A 107 -27.26 12.11 -1.20
C HIS A 107 -28.73 11.74 -1.43
N GLU A 108 -29.47 11.47 -0.35
CA GLU A 108 -30.90 11.18 -0.41
C GLU A 108 -31.72 12.41 0.00
N ASP A 109 -33.00 12.39 -0.38
CA ASP A 109 -33.99 13.42 -0.05
C ASP A 109 -33.49 14.86 -0.27
N ARG A 110 -33.58 15.69 0.78
CA ARG A 110 -33.15 17.09 0.79
C ARG A 110 -31.66 17.28 0.57
N TYR A 111 -30.84 16.23 0.70
CA TYR A 111 -29.40 16.29 0.48
C TYR A 111 -29.02 16.02 -0.97
N ARG A 112 -29.95 15.66 -1.87
CA ARG A 112 -29.65 15.52 -3.30
C ARG A 112 -29.03 16.80 -3.84
N THR A 113 -27.90 16.69 -4.54
CA THR A 113 -27.33 17.86 -5.22
C THR A 113 -28.27 18.30 -6.35
N SER A 114 -28.86 19.48 -6.20
CA SER A 114 -29.31 20.24 -7.37
C SER A 114 -28.08 20.82 -8.08
N THR A 115 -28.17 20.99 -9.39
CA THR A 115 -27.11 21.42 -10.31
C THR A 115 -26.59 22.86 -10.09
N ASN A 116 -26.81 23.46 -8.91
CA ASN A 116 -26.62 24.90 -8.69
C ASN A 116 -25.25 25.33 -8.08
N LYS A 117 -24.92 26.61 -8.37
CA LYS A 117 -23.59 27.25 -8.56
C LYS A 117 -22.71 27.56 -7.32
N LEU A 118 -23.12 27.24 -6.10
CA LEU A 118 -22.33 27.57 -4.90
C LEU A 118 -21.20 26.56 -4.68
N SER A 119 -20.02 26.89 -5.19
CA SER A 119 -18.77 26.18 -4.91
C SER A 119 -18.01 26.92 -3.82
N ASN A 120 -17.80 26.26 -2.68
CA ASN A 120 -16.95 26.75 -1.61
C ASN A 120 -16.13 25.61 -0.99
N VAL A 121 -15.37 25.92 0.06
CA VAL A 121 -14.49 24.97 0.74
C VAL A 121 -15.26 23.77 1.33
N TRP A 122 -16.50 23.97 1.80
CA TRP A 122 -17.33 22.91 2.39
C TRP A 122 -17.96 22.01 1.33
N THR A 123 -18.42 22.58 0.22
CA THR A 123 -18.93 21.78 -0.90
C THR A 123 -17.81 20.96 -1.55
N CYS A 124 -16.58 21.49 -1.59
CA CYS A 124 -15.40 20.75 -2.03
C CYS A 124 -15.02 19.62 -1.07
N ALA A 125 -15.08 19.86 0.25
CA ALA A 125 -14.85 18.84 1.26
C ALA A 125 -15.91 17.73 1.18
N ARG A 126 -17.20 18.08 1.07
CA ARG A 126 -18.28 17.13 0.83
C ARG A 126 -18.00 16.21 -0.36
N LEU A 127 -17.64 16.79 -1.51
CA LEU A 127 -17.31 16.02 -2.71
C LEU A 127 -16.07 15.11 -2.51
N ALA A 128 -15.09 15.57 -1.74
CA ALA A 128 -13.92 14.76 -1.38
C ALA A 128 -14.30 13.59 -0.46
N SER A 129 -15.15 13.84 0.55
CA SER A 129 -15.69 12.81 1.45
C SER A 129 -16.45 11.75 0.68
N THR A 130 -17.34 12.12 -0.24
CA THR A 130 -18.10 11.18 -1.07
C THR A 130 -17.16 10.27 -1.86
N ARG A 131 -16.13 10.84 -2.51
CA ARG A 131 -15.19 10.06 -3.33
C ARG A 131 -14.29 9.16 -2.51
N LEU A 132 -13.90 9.59 -1.31
CA LEU A 132 -13.05 8.82 -0.40
C LEU A 132 -13.83 7.89 0.52
N GLN A 133 -15.17 8.00 0.56
CA GLN A 133 -16.05 7.33 1.50
C GLN A 133 -15.64 7.57 2.98
N VAL A 134 -15.23 8.80 3.28
CA VAL A 134 -14.90 9.23 4.64
C VAL A 134 -16.12 9.92 5.24
N ALA A 135 -16.62 9.40 6.35
CA ALA A 135 -17.76 9.97 7.05
C ALA A 135 -17.31 11.02 8.07
N TRP A 136 -18.15 12.01 8.27
CA TRP A 136 -18.03 13.03 9.31
C TRP A 136 -19.09 12.76 10.39
N GLU A 137 -18.70 12.87 11.64
CA GLU A 137 -19.58 12.89 12.81
C GLU A 137 -19.36 14.21 13.53
N PHE A 138 -20.43 14.87 13.97
CA PHE A 138 -20.38 16.05 14.82
C PHE A 138 -21.04 15.75 16.16
N LEU A 139 -20.40 16.19 17.23
CA LEU A 139 -20.94 16.15 18.58
C LEU A 139 -20.65 17.49 19.26
N ASP A 140 -21.70 18.21 19.61
CA ASP A 140 -21.65 19.58 20.12
C ASP A 140 -20.80 20.51 19.22
N GLY A 141 -20.98 20.36 17.90
CA GLY A 141 -20.22 21.11 16.89
C GLY A 141 -18.75 20.69 16.71
N VAL A 142 -18.28 19.67 17.42
CA VAL A 142 -16.92 19.14 17.32
C VAL A 142 -16.85 18.01 16.28
N PRO A 143 -16.03 18.14 15.21
CA PRO A 143 -15.98 17.13 14.16
C PRO A 143 -15.10 15.93 14.53
N ARG A 144 -15.47 14.78 13.97
CA ARG A 144 -14.69 13.54 13.91
C ARG A 144 -14.77 12.98 12.50
N LEU A 145 -13.71 12.30 12.07
CA LEU A 145 -13.70 11.58 10.79
C LEU A 145 -13.68 10.08 11.03
N HIS A 146 -14.49 9.36 10.27
CA HIS A 146 -14.57 7.90 10.29
C HIS A 146 -14.25 7.34 8.90
N PHE A 147 -13.38 6.34 8.87
CA PHE A 147 -13.06 5.59 7.67
C PHE A 147 -12.73 4.15 8.03
N GLN A 148 -13.69 3.24 7.78
CA GLN A 148 -13.62 1.85 8.26
C GLN A 148 -13.39 1.83 9.79
N ASP A 149 -12.37 1.14 10.27
CA ASP A 149 -11.92 1.07 11.66
C ASP A 149 -11.15 2.31 12.15
N LEU A 150 -10.83 3.27 11.28
CA LEU A 150 -10.13 4.50 11.66
C LEU A 150 -11.12 5.56 12.14
N THR A 151 -10.92 6.04 13.37
CA THR A 151 -11.60 7.23 13.91
C THR A 151 -10.57 8.31 14.24
N LEU A 152 -10.76 9.53 13.73
CA LEU A 152 -9.88 10.66 13.93
C LEU A 152 -10.62 11.78 14.65
N LYS A 153 -10.10 12.17 15.82
CA LYS A 153 -10.70 13.20 16.69
C LYS A 153 -9.94 14.52 16.58
N SER A 154 -10.42 15.58 17.24
CA SER A 154 -9.76 16.89 17.25
C SER A 154 -8.32 16.84 17.78
N GLY A 155 -8.02 15.94 18.72
CA GLY A 155 -6.65 15.68 19.18
C GLY A 155 -5.71 15.14 18.07
N ASP A 156 -6.25 14.49 17.05
CA ASP A 156 -5.52 13.92 15.92
C ASP A 156 -5.32 14.91 14.77
N ARG A 157 -5.66 16.20 14.95
CA ARG A 157 -5.57 17.27 13.95
C ARG A 157 -4.27 17.26 13.14
N ARG A 158 -3.13 16.96 13.76
CA ARG A 158 -1.81 16.94 13.08
C ARG A 158 -1.59 15.69 12.22
N LYS A 159 -2.36 14.62 12.46
CA LYS A 159 -2.16 13.29 11.88
C LYS A 159 -3.17 12.95 10.77
N ILE A 160 -4.26 13.71 10.60
CA ILE A 160 -5.34 13.44 9.63
C ILE A 160 -4.81 12.98 8.26
N LEU A 161 -4.01 13.83 7.60
CA LEU A 161 -3.41 13.53 6.30
C LEU A 161 -2.61 12.22 6.30
N HIS A 162 -1.77 12.01 7.33
CA HIS A 162 -0.90 10.84 7.41
C HIS A 162 -1.70 9.56 7.67
N ALA A 163 -2.68 9.62 8.57
CA ALA A 163 -3.51 8.48 8.95
C ALA A 163 -4.35 7.99 7.77
N LEU A 164 -5.08 8.89 7.10
CA LEU A 164 -5.87 8.55 5.93
C LEU A 164 -4.99 8.00 4.80
N ARG A 165 -3.90 8.69 4.46
CA ARG A 165 -2.97 8.24 3.40
C ARG A 165 -2.40 6.85 3.69
N ASN A 166 -2.01 6.58 4.93
CA ASN A 166 -1.49 5.25 5.29
C ASN A 166 -2.58 4.19 5.21
N LYS A 167 -3.81 4.50 5.62
CA LYS A 167 -4.94 3.56 5.53
C LYS A 167 -5.26 3.21 4.09
N PHE A 168 -5.37 4.19 3.18
CA PHE A 168 -5.57 3.94 1.75
C PHE A 168 -4.42 3.12 1.12
N LYS A 169 -3.17 3.41 1.47
CA LYS A 169 -2.02 2.61 1.01
C LYS A 169 -2.09 1.17 1.52
N SER A 170 -2.54 0.96 2.75
CA SER A 170 -2.67 -0.37 3.35
C SER A 170 -3.80 -1.15 2.67
N LEU A 171 -4.93 -0.51 2.37
CA LEU A 171 -6.02 -1.11 1.60
C LEU A 171 -5.56 -1.58 0.22
N ARG A 172 -4.83 -0.73 -0.52
CA ARG A 172 -4.22 -1.16 -1.80
C ARG A 172 -3.27 -2.35 -1.64
N SER A 173 -2.48 -2.39 -0.56
CA SER A 173 -1.62 -3.56 -0.29
C SER A 173 -2.43 -4.83 -0.01
N ILE A 174 -3.54 -4.73 0.72
CA ILE A 174 -4.45 -5.85 0.96
C ILE A 174 -5.08 -6.32 -0.36
N GLU A 175 -5.55 -5.40 -1.20
CA GLU A 175 -6.06 -5.72 -2.54
C GLU A 175 -5.03 -6.46 -3.39
N LEU A 176 -3.75 -6.07 -3.32
CA LEU A 176 -2.68 -6.79 -4.01
C LEU A 176 -2.50 -8.21 -3.49
N ILE A 177 -2.42 -8.37 -2.17
CA ILE A 177 -2.22 -9.67 -1.51
C ILE A 177 -3.35 -10.64 -1.86
N ASN A 178 -4.59 -10.13 -1.91
CA ASN A 178 -5.76 -10.93 -2.22
C ASN A 178 -5.87 -11.32 -3.71
N LYS A 179 -4.96 -10.85 -4.59
CA LYS A 179 -4.97 -11.28 -6.00
C LYS A 179 -4.50 -12.73 -6.13
N PRO A 180 -5.25 -13.61 -6.81
CA PRO A 180 -4.95 -15.05 -6.89
C PRO A 180 -3.56 -15.40 -7.44
N ASP A 181 -3.02 -14.60 -8.35
CA ASP A 181 -1.74 -14.87 -9.01
C ASP A 181 -0.63 -13.95 -8.48
N GLN A 182 -0.80 -12.63 -8.64
CA GLN A 182 0.23 -11.64 -8.30
C GLN A 182 0.35 -11.35 -6.79
N GLY A 183 -0.60 -11.83 -5.98
CA GLY A 183 -0.62 -11.65 -4.53
C GLY A 183 0.12 -12.74 -3.74
N LYS A 184 0.35 -13.92 -4.34
CA LYS A 184 0.87 -15.10 -3.62
C LYS A 184 2.17 -14.84 -2.86
N VAL A 185 3.16 -14.20 -3.49
CA VAL A 185 4.42 -13.88 -2.82
C VAL A 185 4.27 -12.66 -1.93
N MET A 186 3.37 -11.74 -2.27
CA MET A 186 3.12 -10.51 -1.52
C MET A 186 2.55 -10.79 -0.13
N GLU A 187 1.75 -11.86 0.02
CA GLU A 187 1.27 -12.36 1.33
C GLU A 187 2.44 -12.60 2.28
N CYS A 188 3.42 -13.40 1.87
CA CYS A 188 4.62 -13.71 2.66
C CYS A 188 5.49 -12.46 2.90
N VAL A 189 5.67 -11.63 1.86
CA VAL A 189 6.44 -10.39 1.97
C VAL A 189 5.83 -9.42 2.99
N ALA A 190 4.51 -9.40 3.13
CA ALA A 190 3.81 -8.49 4.04
C ALA A 190 3.91 -8.90 5.52
N LEU A 191 4.27 -10.16 5.82
CA LEU A 191 4.39 -10.66 7.20
C LEU A 191 5.51 -9.98 8.00
N ALA A 192 6.57 -9.53 7.33
CA ALA A 192 7.74 -8.94 7.98
C ALA A 192 8.26 -7.73 7.21
N PRO A 193 8.37 -6.53 7.85
CA PRO A 193 8.98 -5.36 7.21
C PRO A 193 10.41 -5.60 6.73
N ALA A 194 11.14 -6.52 7.37
CA ALA A 194 12.49 -6.94 6.96
C ALA A 194 12.53 -7.45 5.51
N SER A 195 11.45 -8.07 5.03
CA SER A 195 11.31 -8.55 3.65
C SER A 195 11.39 -7.42 2.62
N SER A 196 11.23 -6.16 3.01
CA SER A 196 11.19 -5.02 2.09
C SER A 196 11.99 -3.81 2.58
N HIS A 197 12.91 -4.00 3.52
CA HIS A 197 13.74 -2.93 4.08
C HIS A 197 14.51 -2.15 3.01
N PHE A 198 15.03 -2.85 2.00
CA PHE A 198 15.79 -2.26 0.90
C PHE A 198 14.99 -1.23 0.08
N LEU A 199 13.65 -1.25 0.10
CA LEU A 199 12.83 -0.23 -0.58
C LEU A 199 12.93 1.14 0.08
N GLY A 200 13.28 1.19 1.36
CA GLY A 200 13.45 2.42 2.11
C GLY A 200 14.89 2.95 2.05
N THR A 201 15.87 2.04 2.15
CA THR A 201 17.27 2.43 2.35
C THR A 201 18.18 2.15 1.14
N GLY A 202 17.76 1.28 0.23
CA GLY A 202 18.61 0.78 -0.87
C GLY A 202 19.65 -0.24 -0.41
N ASP A 203 19.75 -0.53 0.89
CA ASP A 203 20.80 -1.40 1.42
C ASP A 203 20.65 -2.84 0.92
N TYR A 204 21.81 -3.48 0.72
CA TYR A 204 21.91 -4.89 0.36
C TYR A 204 21.19 -5.30 -0.94
N THR A 205 20.82 -4.34 -1.79
CA THR A 205 20.19 -4.58 -3.10
C THR A 205 20.89 -3.74 -4.16
N ARG A 206 21.37 -4.38 -5.23
CA ARG A 206 22.00 -3.65 -6.35
C ARG A 206 20.93 -3.11 -7.28
N PHE A 207 21.25 -2.04 -8.01
CA PHE A 207 20.33 -1.47 -9.00
C PHE A 207 19.85 -2.53 -10.03
N CYS A 208 20.74 -3.43 -10.45
CA CYS A 208 20.38 -4.51 -11.38
C CYS A 208 19.40 -5.54 -10.79
N ASP A 209 19.33 -5.70 -9.47
CA ASP A 209 18.41 -6.64 -8.83
C ASP A 209 16.95 -6.16 -8.92
N TYR A 210 16.72 -4.84 -8.99
CA TYR A 210 15.38 -4.26 -9.16
C TYR A 210 14.69 -4.71 -10.45
N ARG A 211 15.47 -5.05 -11.49
CA ARG A 211 14.95 -5.58 -12.76
C ARG A 211 14.18 -6.88 -12.59
N PHE A 212 14.51 -7.68 -11.58
CA PHE A 212 13.94 -9.01 -11.40
C PHE A 212 13.09 -9.13 -10.14
N LEU A 213 13.40 -8.34 -9.11
CA LEU A 213 12.80 -8.46 -7.79
C LEU A 213 11.28 -8.21 -7.78
N HIS A 214 10.83 -7.09 -8.34
CA HIS A 214 9.40 -6.77 -8.38
C HIS A 214 8.64 -7.66 -9.36
N PRO A 215 9.16 -7.94 -10.57
CA PRO A 215 8.56 -8.95 -11.44
C PRO A 215 8.43 -10.32 -10.77
N ALA A 216 9.43 -10.76 -10.01
CA ALA A 216 9.39 -12.04 -9.29
C ALA A 216 8.30 -12.05 -8.22
N ARG A 217 8.23 -11.00 -7.39
CA ARG A 217 7.20 -10.87 -6.35
C ARG A 217 5.78 -10.85 -6.90
N LEU A 218 5.58 -10.29 -8.10
CA LEU A 218 4.28 -10.27 -8.75
C LEU A 218 4.03 -11.50 -9.63
N GLY A 219 4.95 -12.46 -9.73
CA GLY A 219 4.79 -13.61 -10.63
C GLY A 219 4.75 -13.21 -12.12
N VAL A 220 5.36 -12.08 -12.48
CA VAL A 220 5.33 -11.52 -13.83
C VAL A 220 6.68 -11.56 -14.56
N LEU A 221 7.66 -12.29 -14.02
CA LEU A 221 8.90 -12.55 -14.74
C LEU A 221 8.64 -13.28 -16.07
N PRO A 222 9.37 -12.93 -17.15
CA PRO A 222 9.18 -13.51 -18.48
C PRO A 222 9.83 -14.90 -18.58
N VAL A 223 9.25 -15.87 -17.88
CA VAL A 223 9.58 -17.30 -17.99
C VAL A 223 8.63 -17.99 -18.96
N ASN A 224 9.07 -19.06 -19.64
CA ASN A 224 8.30 -19.70 -20.73
C ASN A 224 6.91 -20.16 -20.27
N ALA A 225 6.78 -20.68 -19.05
CA ALA A 225 5.48 -21.13 -18.52
C ALA A 225 4.47 -19.97 -18.32
N THR A 226 4.92 -18.71 -18.25
CA THR A 226 4.02 -17.54 -18.09
C THR A 226 3.44 -17.02 -19.40
N LYS A 227 3.89 -17.53 -20.56
CA LYS A 227 3.35 -17.19 -21.88
C LYS A 227 1.99 -17.88 -22.09
N ARG A 228 0.96 -17.51 -21.32
CA ARG A 228 -0.37 -18.15 -21.36
C ARG A 228 -1.14 -17.92 -22.65
N TRP A 229 -0.81 -16.85 -23.38
CA TRP A 229 -1.47 -16.47 -24.63
C TRP A 229 -0.94 -17.26 -25.84
N ASP A 230 0.24 -17.85 -25.72
CA ASP A 230 0.91 -18.58 -26.80
C ASP A 230 0.81 -20.07 -26.51
N LYS A 231 -0.22 -20.76 -27.01
CA LYS A 231 -0.44 -22.18 -26.68
C LYS A 231 0.63 -23.10 -27.27
N ASP A 232 1.21 -22.69 -28.40
CA ASP A 232 2.16 -23.49 -29.17
C ASP A 232 3.62 -23.23 -28.76
N ALA A 233 3.90 -22.14 -28.03
CA ALA A 233 5.23 -21.89 -27.52
C ALA A 233 5.71 -22.98 -26.55
N ASN A 234 6.95 -23.43 -26.78
CA ASN A 234 7.68 -24.30 -25.87
C ASN A 234 7.70 -23.72 -24.44
N LYS A 235 7.17 -24.50 -23.49
CA LYS A 235 7.10 -24.16 -22.06
C LYS A 235 8.29 -24.64 -21.25
N ALA A 236 9.13 -25.50 -21.83
CA ALA A 236 10.28 -26.10 -21.18
C ALA A 236 11.29 -25.04 -20.72
N CYS A 237 12.09 -25.43 -19.73
CA CYS A 237 13.19 -24.63 -19.24
C CYS A 237 14.22 -24.37 -20.35
N ARG A 238 14.70 -23.13 -20.42
CA ARG A 238 15.70 -22.72 -21.42
C ARG A 238 17.11 -23.21 -21.10
N ASP A 239 17.37 -23.50 -19.82
CA ASP A 239 18.73 -23.80 -19.35
C ASP A 239 18.94 -25.26 -18.97
N CYS A 240 17.87 -26.03 -18.69
CA CYS A 240 17.97 -27.45 -18.32
C CYS A 240 16.94 -28.29 -19.05
N GLU A 241 17.30 -29.55 -19.28
CA GLU A 241 16.47 -30.53 -19.98
C GLU A 241 15.47 -31.25 -19.05
N GLU A 242 15.64 -31.12 -17.73
CA GLU A 242 14.84 -31.86 -16.72
C GLU A 242 13.46 -31.23 -16.42
N CYS A 243 13.06 -30.13 -17.08
CA CYS A 243 11.86 -29.39 -16.68
C CYS A 243 11.02 -28.91 -17.86
N ASP A 244 9.82 -29.48 -17.98
CA ASP A 244 8.85 -29.18 -19.04
C ASP A 244 8.14 -27.83 -18.88
N TYR A 245 8.20 -27.23 -17.69
CA TYR A 245 7.60 -25.94 -17.39
C TYR A 245 8.59 -25.01 -16.68
N GLU A 246 9.12 -24.04 -17.43
CA GLU A 246 9.93 -22.97 -16.88
C GLU A 246 9.07 -22.03 -16.03
N THR A 247 8.89 -22.40 -14.77
CA THR A 247 8.17 -21.61 -13.78
C THR A 247 9.13 -20.73 -12.98
N LEU A 248 8.60 -19.70 -12.33
CA LEU A 248 9.40 -18.86 -11.44
C LEU A 248 10.06 -19.65 -10.29
N PRO A 249 9.36 -20.53 -9.56
CA PRO A 249 9.99 -21.38 -8.56
C PRO A 249 11.11 -22.25 -9.13
N HIS A 250 10.92 -22.81 -10.33
CA HIS A 250 11.98 -23.56 -11.01
C HIS A 250 13.21 -22.70 -11.26
N VAL A 251 13.06 -21.54 -11.91
CA VAL A 251 14.18 -20.66 -12.26
C VAL A 251 14.92 -20.11 -11.04
N ILE A 252 14.23 -19.85 -9.93
CA ILE A 252 14.88 -19.32 -8.72
C ILE A 252 15.49 -20.43 -7.86
N ASN A 253 14.78 -21.53 -7.65
CA ASN A 253 15.14 -22.51 -6.63
C ASN A 253 15.75 -23.80 -7.22
N HIS A 254 15.15 -24.35 -8.28
CA HIS A 254 15.38 -25.76 -8.67
C HIS A 254 16.21 -25.95 -9.93
N CYS A 255 16.28 -24.97 -10.83
CA CYS A 255 16.95 -25.11 -12.12
C CYS A 255 18.44 -25.40 -11.93
N LYS A 256 18.90 -26.53 -12.47
CA LYS A 256 20.31 -26.98 -12.45
C LYS A 256 21.11 -26.50 -13.68
N GLY A 257 20.41 -25.96 -14.67
CA GLY A 257 20.96 -25.53 -15.94
C GLY A 257 21.88 -24.30 -15.89
N GLY A 258 22.71 -24.14 -16.92
CA GLY A 258 23.50 -22.92 -17.16
C GLY A 258 24.49 -22.54 -16.05
N GLY A 259 25.03 -23.52 -15.31
CA GLY A 259 26.01 -23.27 -14.24
C GLY A 259 25.47 -22.51 -13.02
N LYS A 260 24.14 -22.34 -12.91
CA LYS A 260 23.48 -21.51 -11.88
C LYS A 260 23.49 -22.14 -10.48
N PHE A 261 23.70 -23.45 -10.39
CA PHE A 261 23.70 -24.21 -9.15
C PHE A 261 24.81 -23.74 -8.18
N ARG A 262 26.05 -23.62 -8.65
CA ARG A 262 27.20 -23.23 -7.81
C ARG A 262 27.03 -21.82 -7.20
N PRO A 263 26.67 -20.76 -7.96
CA PRO A 263 26.37 -19.45 -7.38
C PRO A 263 25.23 -19.47 -6.36
N ARG A 264 24.18 -20.28 -6.57
CA ARG A 264 23.11 -20.44 -5.57
C ARG A 264 23.63 -21.07 -4.29
N GLN A 265 24.39 -22.16 -4.38
CA GLN A 265 24.99 -22.81 -3.21
C GLN A 265 25.90 -21.87 -2.43
N LEU A 266 26.71 -21.05 -3.13
CA LEU A 266 27.57 -20.06 -2.49
C LEU A 266 26.77 -18.99 -1.74
N ARG A 267 25.71 -18.45 -2.35
CA ARG A 267 24.81 -17.48 -1.69
C ARG A 267 24.11 -18.09 -0.47
N HIS A 268 23.61 -19.31 -0.62
CA HIS A 268 23.01 -20.08 0.46
C HIS A 268 23.99 -20.25 1.63
N ASN A 269 25.19 -20.78 1.37
CA ASN A 269 26.23 -20.96 2.38
C ASN A 269 26.62 -19.63 3.05
N ALA A 270 26.65 -18.52 2.30
CA ALA A 270 26.93 -17.19 2.87
C ALA A 270 25.84 -16.72 3.85
N ILE A 271 24.56 -16.98 3.54
CA ILE A 271 23.43 -16.67 4.44
C ILE A 271 23.50 -17.55 5.69
N VAL A 272 23.68 -18.86 5.52
CA VAL A 272 23.87 -19.82 6.63
C VAL A 272 25.01 -19.37 7.54
N GLY A 273 26.16 -18.98 6.97
CA GLY A 273 27.30 -18.47 7.74
C GLY A 273 26.99 -17.19 8.52
N ARG A 274 26.20 -16.25 7.95
CA ARG A 274 25.75 -15.04 8.66
C ARG A 274 24.82 -15.37 9.82
N ILE A 275 23.86 -16.27 9.62
CA ILE A 275 22.94 -16.73 10.67
C ILE A 275 23.73 -17.39 11.80
N LYS A 276 24.66 -18.30 11.46
CA LYS A 276 25.55 -18.93 12.43
C LYS A 276 26.30 -17.90 13.26
N LYS A 277 26.97 -16.93 12.60
CA LYS A 277 27.72 -15.87 13.29
C LYS A 277 26.84 -15.01 14.22
N ALA A 278 25.59 -14.74 13.83
CA ALA A 278 24.66 -13.94 14.63
C ALA A 278 24.12 -14.69 15.85
N LEU A 279 23.98 -16.02 15.76
CA LEU A 279 23.41 -16.85 16.84
C LEU A 279 24.46 -17.32 17.86
N LEU A 280 25.70 -17.56 17.44
CA LEU A 280 26.78 -18.07 18.31
C LEU A 280 26.97 -17.31 19.64
N PRO A 281 26.79 -15.97 19.73
CA PRO A 281 26.90 -15.27 21.01
C PRO A 281 25.79 -15.56 22.02
N ARG A 282 24.67 -16.16 21.60
CA ARG A 282 23.44 -16.35 22.41
C ARG A 282 22.94 -17.79 22.45
N CYS A 283 23.48 -18.64 21.58
CA CYS A 283 23.03 -20.00 21.36
C CYS A 283 24.23 -20.93 21.16
N GLU A 284 24.07 -22.17 21.59
CA GLU A 284 25.03 -23.25 21.35
C GLU A 284 24.69 -23.96 20.04
N LEU A 285 25.69 -24.17 19.19
CA LEU A 285 25.53 -24.93 17.95
C LEU A 285 25.59 -26.44 18.26
N LEU A 286 24.50 -27.16 17.99
CA LEU A 286 24.40 -28.61 18.23
C LEU A 286 24.77 -29.44 16.99
N ALA A 287 24.46 -28.93 15.79
CA ALA A 287 24.69 -29.65 14.54
C ALA A 287 24.82 -28.69 13.36
N GLU A 288 25.67 -29.04 12.39
CA GLU A 288 25.82 -28.33 11.12
C GLU A 288 25.89 -29.34 9.98
N LYS A 289 24.97 -29.21 9.00
CA LYS A 289 24.94 -30.03 7.77
C LYS A 289 25.09 -31.53 8.02
N GLN A 290 24.46 -32.03 9.07
CA GLN A 290 24.44 -33.45 9.43
C GLN A 290 23.02 -33.91 9.69
N VAL A 291 22.81 -35.22 9.62
CA VAL A 291 21.51 -35.82 9.92
C VAL A 291 21.23 -35.66 11.41
N VAL A 292 20.02 -35.24 11.77
CA VAL A 292 19.60 -35.04 13.16
C VAL A 292 18.25 -35.72 13.38
N GLY A 293 18.12 -36.42 14.51
CA GLY A 293 16.89 -37.09 14.92
C GLY A 293 16.64 -38.42 14.19
N SER A 294 15.55 -39.09 14.57
CA SER A 294 15.07 -40.34 13.97
C SER A 294 14.59 -40.18 12.53
N ASP A 295 14.19 -38.96 12.16
CA ASP A 295 13.49 -38.69 10.90
C ASP A 295 14.46 -38.55 9.71
N GLY A 296 15.77 -38.66 9.95
CA GLY A 296 16.79 -38.65 8.89
C GLY A 296 16.99 -37.28 8.21
N LEU A 297 16.41 -36.20 8.76
CA LEU A 297 16.50 -34.87 8.17
C LEU A 297 17.89 -34.27 8.35
N LYS A 298 18.36 -33.52 7.34
CA LYS A 298 19.68 -32.88 7.32
C LYS A 298 19.54 -31.34 7.33
N PRO A 299 19.27 -30.73 8.49
CA PRO A 299 19.21 -29.27 8.61
C PRO A 299 20.58 -28.64 8.37
N ASP A 300 20.60 -27.38 7.93
CA ASP A 300 21.84 -26.61 7.77
C ASP A 300 22.49 -26.29 9.12
N LEU A 301 21.69 -25.87 10.10
CA LEU A 301 22.12 -25.47 11.44
C LEU A 301 21.08 -25.90 12.48
N VAL A 302 21.53 -26.45 13.60
CA VAL A 302 20.69 -26.69 14.79
C VAL A 302 21.32 -25.96 15.97
N PHE A 303 20.53 -25.09 16.61
CA PHE A 303 20.97 -24.34 17.78
C PHE A 303 20.11 -24.66 18.99
N ARG A 304 20.76 -24.71 20.16
CA ARG A 304 20.11 -24.66 21.47
C ARG A 304 20.23 -23.25 22.02
N LYS A 305 19.10 -22.62 22.33
CA LYS A 305 19.11 -21.35 23.06
C LYS A 305 19.66 -21.62 24.46
N GLY A 306 20.65 -20.83 24.91
CA GLY A 306 21.10 -20.89 26.30
C GLY A 306 19.93 -20.61 27.24
N ARG A 307 19.88 -21.28 28.40
CA ARG A 307 18.99 -20.87 29.49
C ARG A 307 19.55 -19.56 30.04
N ASP A 308 18.90 -18.45 29.74
CA ASP A 308 18.84 -17.34 30.70
C ASP A 308 17.71 -17.65 31.68
#